data_AF-A0A519K7X5-F1
#
_entry.id   AF-A0A519K7X5-F1
#
_cell.length_a   1.000
_cell.length_b   1.000
_cell.length_c   1.000
_cell.angle_alpha   90.00
_cell.angle_beta   90.00
_cell.angle_gamma   90.00
#
_symmetry.space_group_name_H-M   'P 1'
#
loop_
_entity.id
_entity.type
_entity.pdbx_description
1 polymer ?
#
loop_
_entity_poly.entity_id
_entity_poly.type
_entity_poly.pdbx_seq_one_letter_code
_entity_poly.pdbx_strand_id
1 'polypeptide(L)'
;QEGEHLPRETRRGAIGVVDRTLEKALRARIDQPVWFDTTRYPAYVDIRVQQPQGVLRIIAPRERAVATQAHIFVLWLLIATVLLMGVAILFIRNQVRAIERLAEAAEAFGRGETRERFKPSGAKEVRAAAQAFMNMRDRIQRYIDQRTALLASVSHDLRTPLTRLRLELALAPPFKRAEAMRGDMDEMEHMIDEYLAFARGEAGETPQEISLGDLITAAGDDARRAGAEVEVIAPQPLTAWVRPLAFKRAISNLAGNAAAHGEHV
;
A
#
# COMPACT_ATOMS: atom_id res chain seq x y z
N GLN A 1 12.46 78.98 15.16
CA GLN A 1 12.62 80.44 15.24
C GLN A 1 12.06 80.92 16.58
N GLU A 2 12.50 82.07 17.10
CA GLU A 2 11.95 82.62 18.34
C GLU A 2 10.46 82.97 18.15
N GLY A 3 9.58 82.43 19.00
CA GLY A 3 8.13 82.66 18.96
C GLY A 3 7.29 81.73 18.07
N GLU A 4 7.87 80.71 17.42
CA GLU A 4 7.10 79.72 16.67
C GLU A 4 6.31 78.75 17.57
N HIS A 5 5.12 78.33 17.11
CA HIS A 5 4.29 77.30 17.73
C HIS A 5 4.17 76.06 16.84
N LEU A 6 3.90 74.91 17.45
CA LEU A 6 3.70 73.66 16.72
C LEU A 6 2.54 73.74 15.71
N PRO A 7 2.65 73.09 14.53
CA PRO A 7 1.55 72.99 13.58
C PRO A 7 0.34 72.27 14.19
N ARG A 8 -0.88 72.73 13.87
CA ARG A 8 -2.13 72.12 14.35
C ARG A 8 -2.59 70.90 13.52
N GLU A 9 -2.10 70.75 12.29
CA GLU A 9 -2.45 69.62 11.42
C GLU A 9 -1.62 68.38 11.76
N THR A 10 -2.26 67.29 12.13
CA THR A 10 -1.62 65.97 12.23
C THR A 10 -1.63 65.28 10.86
N ARG A 11 -0.45 64.94 10.34
CA ARG A 11 -0.29 64.15 9.11
C ARG A 11 0.31 62.80 9.45
N ARG A 12 -0.50 61.75 9.33
CA ARG A 12 -0.16 60.36 9.67
C ARG A 12 -0.18 59.50 8.43
N GLY A 13 0.74 58.53 8.35
CA GLY A 13 0.82 57.60 7.23
C GLY A 13 -0.33 56.58 7.23
N ALA A 14 -0.64 56.01 6.06
CA ALA A 14 -1.75 55.06 5.88
C ALA A 14 -1.61 53.77 6.71
N ILE A 15 -0.39 53.39 7.10
CA ILE A 15 -0.10 52.21 7.91
C ILE A 15 0.37 52.69 9.30
N GLY A 16 -0.58 52.88 10.22
CA GLY A 16 -0.37 53.52 11.53
C GLY A 16 0.47 52.76 12.56
N VAL A 17 1.12 51.64 12.19
CA VAL A 17 1.99 50.87 13.11
C VAL A 17 3.26 51.65 13.45
N VAL A 18 3.84 52.32 12.45
CA VAL A 18 5.04 53.15 12.63
C VAL A 18 4.71 54.38 13.48
N ASP A 19 3.63 55.08 13.13
CA ASP A 19 3.23 56.30 13.82
C ASP A 19 2.90 56.04 15.30
N ARG A 20 2.24 54.91 15.63
CA ARG A 20 1.97 54.52 17.03
C ARG A 20 3.24 54.22 17.81
N THR A 21 4.19 53.54 17.19
CA THR A 21 5.46 53.16 17.85
C THR A 21 6.32 54.39 18.09
N LEU A 22 6.39 55.29 17.10
CA LEU A 22 7.11 56.55 17.19
C LEU A 22 6.47 57.50 18.21
N GLU A 23 5.14 57.65 18.20
CA GLU A 23 4.40 58.47 19.17
C GLU A 23 4.64 57.97 20.61
N LYS A 24 4.61 56.66 20.84
CA LYS A 24 4.88 56.07 22.15
C LYS A 24 6.33 56.30 22.59
N ALA A 25 7.30 56.16 21.68
CA ALA A 25 8.72 56.37 21.98
C ALA A 25 9.06 57.84 22.27
N LEU A 26 8.47 58.78 21.54
CA LEU A 26 8.68 60.22 21.73
C LEU A 26 8.07 60.69 23.05
N ARG A 27 6.82 60.30 23.35
CA ARG A 27 6.16 60.65 24.62
C ARG A 27 6.84 60.07 25.85
N ALA A 28 7.55 58.94 25.71
CA ALA A 28 8.26 58.32 26.82
C ALA A 28 9.60 58.99 27.16
N ARG A 29 10.14 59.85 26.27
CA ARG A 29 11.46 60.47 26.42
C ARG A 29 11.46 62.00 26.39
N ILE A 30 10.33 62.60 26.01
CA ILE A 30 10.20 64.04 25.84
C ILE A 30 8.93 64.49 26.57
N ASP A 31 9.09 65.28 27.63
CA ASP A 31 7.98 65.83 28.43
C ASP A 31 7.33 67.06 27.77
N GLN A 32 7.95 67.59 26.72
CA GLN A 32 7.46 68.75 25.96
C GLN A 32 6.48 68.31 24.86
N PRO A 33 5.54 69.18 24.42
CA PRO A 33 4.68 68.90 23.28
C PRO A 33 5.51 68.59 22.02
N VAL A 34 5.20 67.48 21.35
CA VAL A 34 5.89 67.01 20.15
C VAL A 34 4.91 66.91 18.99
N TRP A 35 5.34 67.39 17.82
CA TRP A 35 4.67 67.19 16.53
C TRP A 35 5.59 66.41 15.60
N PHE A 36 5.05 65.51 14.79
CA PHE A 36 5.84 64.81 13.79
C PHE A 36 5.06 64.59 12.49
N ASP A 37 5.78 64.49 11.38
CA ASP A 37 5.25 64.19 10.05
C ASP A 37 6.09 63.09 9.38
N THR A 38 5.40 62.00 9.03
CA THR A 38 5.97 60.81 8.36
C THR A 38 5.57 60.72 6.88
N THR A 39 4.85 61.72 6.37
CA THR A 39 4.21 61.69 5.04
C THR A 39 4.83 62.67 4.03
N ARG A 40 5.31 63.83 4.50
CA ARG A 40 5.80 64.91 3.63
C ARG A 40 7.15 64.63 2.96
N TYR A 41 8.00 63.83 3.59
CA TYR A 41 9.31 63.46 3.06
C TYR A 41 9.48 61.93 3.09
N PRO A 42 9.62 61.25 1.95
CA PRO A 42 9.69 59.78 1.90
C PRO A 42 10.89 59.20 2.68
N ALA A 43 12.00 59.94 2.73
CA ALA A 43 13.27 59.50 3.32
C ALA A 43 13.49 60.00 4.76
N TYR A 44 12.68 60.93 5.26
CA TYR A 44 12.91 61.60 6.53
C TYR A 44 11.63 61.76 7.35
N VAL A 45 11.76 61.72 8.67
CA VAL A 45 10.71 62.09 9.61
C VAL A 45 11.04 63.49 10.15
N ASP A 46 10.12 64.44 9.97
CA ASP A 46 10.22 65.78 10.55
C ASP A 46 9.63 65.73 11.96
N ILE A 47 10.47 65.92 12.98
CA ILE A 47 10.09 65.92 14.39
C ILE A 47 10.29 67.34 14.91
N ARG A 48 9.25 67.93 15.51
CA ARG A 48 9.27 69.27 16.08
C ARG A 48 8.91 69.21 17.55
N VAL A 49 9.77 69.79 18.39
CA VAL A 49 9.59 69.83 19.84
C VAL A 49 9.43 71.29 20.28
N GLN A 50 8.39 71.56 21.06
CA GLN A 50 8.14 72.91 21.59
C GLN A 50 9.09 73.22 22.75
N GLN A 51 9.98 74.18 22.56
CA GLN A 51 10.87 74.70 23.61
C GLN A 51 10.40 76.08 24.12
N PRO A 52 10.87 76.53 25.30
CA PRO A 52 10.49 77.83 25.88
C PRO A 52 10.81 79.05 25.00
N GLN A 53 11.84 78.96 24.15
CA GLN A 53 12.31 80.05 23.29
C GLN A 53 11.99 79.82 21.80
N GLY A 54 11.24 78.78 21.44
CA GLY A 54 10.89 78.50 20.04
C GLY A 54 10.65 77.01 19.76
N VAL A 55 10.73 76.62 18.48
CA VAL A 55 10.56 75.21 18.07
C VAL A 55 11.91 74.62 17.66
N LEU A 56 12.28 73.51 18.29
CA LEU A 56 13.41 72.69 17.86
C LEU A 56 12.94 71.73 16.75
N ARG A 57 13.57 71.81 15.58
CA ARG A 57 13.28 70.94 14.44
C ARG A 57 14.38 69.90 14.26
N ILE A 58 14.00 68.63 14.30
CA ILE A 58 14.88 67.46 14.17
C ILE A 58 14.43 66.68 12.93
N ILE A 59 15.35 66.44 11.99
CA ILE A 59 15.10 65.64 10.79
C ILE A 59 15.83 64.30 10.97
N ALA A 60 15.08 63.21 11.07
CA ALA A 60 15.63 61.87 11.30
C ALA A 60 15.45 60.97 10.05
N PRO A 61 16.45 60.18 9.63
CA PRO A 61 16.30 59.25 8.51
C PRO A 61 15.24 58.18 8.80
N ARG A 62 14.29 57.98 7.89
CA ARG A 62 13.16 57.03 8.04
C ARG A 62 13.62 55.57 8.14
N GLU A 63 14.74 55.22 7.51
CA GLU A 63 15.34 53.87 7.53
C GLU A 63 15.70 53.39 8.95
N ARG A 64 15.98 54.32 9.88
CA ARG A 64 16.23 54.00 11.28
C ARG A 64 14.95 53.77 12.10
N ALA A 65 13.79 54.18 11.57
CA ALA A 65 12.49 54.10 12.25
C ALA A 65 11.62 52.92 11.76
N VAL A 66 11.91 52.36 10.58
CA VAL A 66 11.10 51.30 9.98
C VAL A 66 11.99 50.30 9.24
N ALA A 67 11.96 49.03 9.66
CA ALA A 67 12.46 47.91 8.88
C ALA A 67 11.55 47.73 7.64
N THR A 68 11.73 48.60 6.65
CA THR A 68 10.85 48.76 5.48
C THR A 68 10.81 47.49 4.61
N GLN A 69 11.69 46.52 4.85
CA GLN A 69 11.77 45.24 4.12
C GLN A 69 11.09 44.04 4.83
N ALA A 70 10.55 44.19 6.04
CA ALA A 70 10.05 43.06 6.82
C ALA A 70 8.91 42.28 6.12
N HIS A 71 8.01 42.98 5.42
CA HIS A 71 6.89 42.35 4.72
C HIS A 71 7.34 41.54 3.49
N ILE A 72 8.38 42.00 2.79
CA ILE A 72 8.99 41.28 1.66
C ILE A 72 9.66 40.00 2.19
N PHE A 73 10.36 40.09 3.31
CA PHE A 73 10.95 38.93 3.98
C PHE A 73 9.88 37.90 4.39
N VAL A 74 8.78 38.33 5.01
CA VAL A 74 7.67 37.44 5.40
C VAL A 74 7.01 36.80 4.17
N LEU A 75 6.83 37.55 3.08
CA LEU A 75 6.30 37.01 1.83
C LEU A 75 7.21 35.92 1.25
N TRP A 76 8.52 36.16 1.18
CA TRP A 76 9.49 35.16 0.71
C TRP A 76 9.53 33.93 1.61
N LEU A 77 9.46 34.13 2.94
CA LEU A 77 9.39 33.04 3.90
C LEU A 77 8.15 32.19 3.64
N LEU A 78 6.98 32.81 3.49
CA LEU A 78 5.72 32.12 3.21
C LEU A 78 5.81 31.31 1.91
N ILE A 79 6.31 31.91 0.83
CA ILE A 79 6.47 31.24 -0.47
C ILE A 79 7.41 30.04 -0.33
N ALA A 80 8.56 30.21 0.32
CA ALA A 80 9.51 29.12 0.55
C ALA A 80 8.90 28.00 1.39
N THR A 81 8.14 28.32 2.44
CA THR A 81 7.44 27.34 3.27
C THR A 81 6.40 26.56 2.47
N VAL A 82 5.56 27.22 1.69
CA VAL A 82 4.54 26.56 0.86
C VAL A 82 5.19 25.67 -0.20
N LEU A 83 6.26 26.15 -0.83
CA LEU A 83 7.01 25.38 -1.82
C LEU A 83 7.63 24.11 -1.21
N LEU A 84 8.35 24.24 -0.10
CA LEU A 84 8.96 23.11 0.61
C LEU A 84 7.91 22.12 1.12
N MET A 85 6.78 22.63 1.63
CA MET A 85 5.66 21.80 2.07
C MET A 85 5.07 21.00 0.89
N GLY A 86 4.88 21.63 -0.28
CA GLY A 86 4.39 20.96 -1.47
C GLY A 86 5.32 19.84 -1.95
N VAL A 87 6.63 20.10 -1.99
CA VAL A 87 7.64 19.10 -2.34
C VAL A 87 7.64 17.95 -1.33
N ALA A 88 7.58 18.25 -0.02
CA ALA A 88 7.54 17.24 1.03
C ALA A 88 6.31 16.33 0.93
N ILE A 89 5.12 16.91 0.72
CA ILE A 89 3.88 16.14 0.55
C ILE A 89 3.97 15.23 -0.68
N LEU A 90 4.45 15.74 -1.82
CA LEU A 90 4.58 14.96 -3.04
C LEU A 90 5.58 13.80 -2.85
N PHE A 91 6.70 14.06 -2.18
CA PHE A 91 7.70 13.05 -1.84
C PHE A 91 7.10 11.97 -0.93
N ILE A 92 6.48 12.34 0.19
CA ILE A 92 5.86 11.40 1.14
C ILE A 92 4.78 10.57 0.44
N ARG A 93 3.91 11.21 -0.36
CA ARG A 93 2.83 10.50 -1.06
C ARG A 93 3.36 9.48 -2.06
N ASN A 94 4.44 9.79 -2.76
CA ASN A 94 5.09 8.83 -3.66
C ASN A 94 5.70 7.65 -2.89
N GLN A 95 6.28 7.92 -1.71
CA GLN A 95 6.88 6.89 -0.86
C GLN A 95 5.85 5.95 -0.23
N VAL A 96 4.78 6.50 0.33
CA VAL A 96 3.67 5.72 0.92
C VAL A 96 3.03 4.83 -0.13
N ARG A 97 2.73 5.37 -1.32
CA ARG A 97 2.17 4.59 -2.43
C ARG A 97 3.09 3.44 -2.87
N ALA A 98 4.40 3.62 -2.81
CA ALA A 98 5.34 2.55 -3.15
C ALA A 98 5.33 1.42 -2.10
N ILE A 99 5.16 1.76 -0.82
CA ILE A 99 5.06 0.79 0.28
C ILE A 99 3.73 0.03 0.21
N GLU A 100 2.62 0.73 0.00
CA GLU A 100 1.29 0.11 -0.15
C GLU A 100 1.29 -0.91 -1.28
N ARG A 101 1.87 -0.57 -2.44
CA ARG A 101 2.01 -1.51 -3.57
C ARG A 101 2.86 -2.73 -3.23
N LEU A 102 3.90 -2.57 -2.42
CA LEU A 102 4.72 -3.69 -1.97
C LEU A 102 3.92 -4.60 -1.01
N ALA A 103 3.13 -4.02 -0.10
CA ALA A 103 2.27 -4.75 0.81
C ALA A 103 1.19 -5.53 0.07
N GLU A 104 0.49 -4.90 -0.89
CA GLU A 104 -0.49 -5.55 -1.76
C GLU A 104 0.13 -6.71 -2.54
N ALA A 105 1.36 -6.54 -3.06
CA ALA A 105 2.07 -7.59 -3.77
C ALA A 105 2.45 -8.77 -2.85
N ALA A 106 2.83 -8.49 -1.60
CA ALA A 106 3.14 -9.51 -0.60
C ALA A 106 1.88 -10.29 -0.19
N GLU A 107 0.76 -9.59 0.02
CA GLU A 107 -0.51 -10.22 0.38
C GLU A 107 -1.06 -11.08 -0.76
N ALA A 108 -1.01 -10.57 -2.00
CA ALA A 108 -1.40 -11.33 -3.19
C ALA A 108 -0.54 -12.59 -3.36
N PHE A 109 0.78 -12.50 -3.16
CA PHE A 109 1.64 -13.68 -3.15
C PHE A 109 1.28 -14.67 -2.04
N GLY A 110 0.96 -14.18 -0.84
CA GLY A 110 0.47 -15.00 0.27
C GLY A 110 -0.83 -15.76 -0.03
N ARG A 111 -1.69 -15.22 -0.89
CA ARG A 111 -2.91 -15.88 -1.39
C ARG A 111 -2.69 -16.79 -2.59
N GLY A 112 -1.44 -16.95 -3.05
CA GLY A 112 -1.13 -17.75 -4.24
C GLY A 112 -1.60 -17.10 -5.55
N GLU A 113 -1.87 -15.79 -5.56
CA GLU A 113 -2.15 -15.03 -6.76
C GLU A 113 -0.84 -14.66 -7.47
N THR A 114 -0.69 -15.08 -8.73
CA THR A 114 0.41 -14.61 -9.57
C THR A 114 0.01 -13.29 -10.24
N ARG A 115 0.09 -12.18 -9.50
CA ARG A 115 -0.17 -10.85 -10.09
C ARG A 115 0.93 -10.41 -11.05
N GLU A 116 0.52 -9.63 -12.05
CA GLU A 116 1.39 -9.05 -13.06
C GLU A 116 2.54 -8.23 -12.44
N ARG A 117 3.68 -8.25 -13.15
CA ARG A 117 5.02 -7.79 -12.77
C ARG A 117 5.05 -6.51 -11.89
N PHE A 118 5.06 -6.68 -10.56
CA PHE A 118 5.35 -5.61 -9.61
C PHE A 118 6.73 -4.99 -9.93
N LYS A 119 6.78 -3.66 -10.12
CA LYS A 119 8.02 -2.93 -10.40
C LYS A 119 8.46 -2.14 -9.15
N PRO A 120 9.68 -2.37 -8.65
CA PRO A 120 10.23 -1.59 -7.54
C PRO A 120 10.22 -0.09 -7.85
N SER A 121 9.64 0.71 -6.96
CA SER A 121 9.55 2.16 -7.09
C SER A 121 9.76 2.85 -5.72
N GLY A 122 9.93 4.17 -5.72
CA GLY A 122 10.23 4.96 -4.53
C GLY A 122 11.72 5.10 -4.23
N ALA A 123 12.04 5.51 -3.01
CA ALA A 123 13.41 5.67 -2.53
C ALA A 123 14.22 4.38 -2.60
N LYS A 124 15.54 4.53 -2.49
CA LYS A 124 16.52 3.45 -2.65
C LYS A 124 16.24 2.28 -1.70
N GLU A 125 15.85 2.58 -0.46
CA GLU A 125 15.55 1.62 0.60
C GLU A 125 14.30 0.81 0.28
N VAL A 126 13.22 1.48 -0.16
CA VAL A 126 11.97 0.82 -0.57
C VAL A 126 12.20 -0.07 -1.78
N ARG A 127 12.98 0.40 -2.76
CA ARG A 127 13.36 -0.39 -3.93
C ARG A 127 14.22 -1.60 -3.56
N ALA A 128 15.15 -1.46 -2.60
CA ALA A 128 15.97 -2.57 -2.12
C ALA A 128 15.12 -3.63 -1.41
N ALA A 129 14.17 -3.21 -0.55
CA ALA A 129 13.22 -4.12 0.10
C ALA A 129 12.33 -4.84 -0.93
N ALA A 130 11.80 -4.10 -1.91
CA ALA A 130 11.05 -4.66 -3.04
C ALA A 130 11.85 -5.71 -3.83
N GLN A 131 13.13 -5.44 -4.09
CA GLN A 131 14.00 -6.40 -4.78
C GLN A 131 14.26 -7.66 -3.92
N ALA A 132 14.51 -7.49 -2.63
CA ALA A 132 14.69 -8.61 -1.71
C ALA A 132 13.44 -9.49 -1.64
N PHE A 133 12.25 -8.87 -1.59
CA PHE A 133 10.97 -9.57 -1.65
C PHE A 133 10.80 -10.36 -2.96
N MET A 134 11.08 -9.74 -4.11
CA MET A 134 11.02 -10.45 -5.40
C MET A 134 11.99 -11.64 -5.47
N ASN A 135 13.22 -11.46 -4.99
CA ASN A 135 14.21 -12.55 -4.94
C ASN A 135 13.74 -13.70 -4.05
N MET A 136 13.11 -13.40 -2.90
CA MET A 136 12.52 -14.39 -2.01
C MET A 136 11.36 -15.12 -2.68
N ARG A 137 10.44 -14.39 -3.30
CA ARG A 137 9.31 -14.93 -4.06
C ARG A 137 9.79 -15.92 -5.13
N ASP A 138 10.75 -15.49 -5.95
CA ASP A 138 11.27 -16.31 -7.04
C ASP A 138 12.02 -17.54 -6.50
N ARG A 139 12.67 -17.44 -5.32
CA ARG A 139 13.30 -18.58 -4.65
C ARG A 139 12.26 -19.59 -4.15
N ILE A 140 11.17 -19.13 -3.55
CA ILE A 140 10.07 -19.98 -3.08
C ILE A 140 9.42 -20.68 -4.28
N GLN A 141 9.13 -19.94 -5.35
CA GLN A 141 8.52 -20.54 -6.54
C GLN A 141 9.39 -21.64 -7.13
N ARG A 142 10.70 -21.38 -7.31
CA ARG A 142 11.64 -22.42 -7.78
C ARG A 142 11.68 -23.63 -6.85
N TYR A 143 11.61 -23.43 -5.54
CA TYR A 143 11.60 -24.53 -4.58
C TYR A 143 10.34 -25.40 -4.71
N ILE A 144 9.17 -24.77 -4.88
CA ILE A 144 7.90 -25.47 -5.13
C ILE A 144 8.00 -26.25 -6.45
N ASP A 145 8.43 -25.60 -7.53
CA ASP A 145 8.56 -26.23 -8.85
C ASP A 145 9.52 -27.43 -8.83
N GLN A 146 10.66 -27.30 -8.15
CA GLN A 146 11.63 -28.39 -7.97
C GLN A 146 11.05 -29.55 -7.16
N ARG A 147 10.33 -29.27 -6.08
CA ARG A 147 9.67 -30.29 -5.27
C ARG A 147 8.62 -31.04 -6.09
N THR A 148 7.78 -30.33 -6.85
CA THR A 148 6.76 -30.94 -7.72
C THR A 148 7.40 -31.78 -8.83
N ALA A 149 8.50 -31.30 -9.43
CA ALA A 149 9.23 -32.05 -10.46
C ALA A 149 9.85 -33.35 -9.92
N LEU A 150 10.45 -33.30 -8.71
CA LEU A 150 11.00 -34.48 -8.06
C LEU A 150 9.91 -35.51 -7.77
N LEU A 151 8.77 -35.07 -7.23
CA LEU A 151 7.64 -35.96 -6.96
C LEU A 151 7.11 -36.61 -8.25
N ALA A 152 7.03 -35.84 -9.35
CA ALA A 152 6.65 -36.39 -10.65
C ALA A 152 7.61 -37.50 -11.13
N SER A 153 8.92 -37.33 -10.93
CA SER A 153 9.93 -38.35 -11.26
C SER A 153 9.77 -39.60 -10.40
N VAL A 154 9.63 -39.44 -9.07
CA VAL A 154 9.51 -40.57 -8.14
C VAL A 154 8.26 -41.41 -8.44
N SER A 155 7.12 -40.77 -8.68
CA SER A 155 5.89 -41.50 -9.00
C SER A 155 5.97 -42.25 -10.33
N HIS A 156 6.65 -41.69 -11.32
CA HIS A 156 6.94 -42.40 -12.56
C HIS A 156 7.78 -43.66 -12.30
N ASP A 157 8.81 -43.53 -11.45
CA ASP A 157 9.68 -44.64 -11.08
C ASP A 157 8.98 -45.70 -10.23
N LEU A 158 7.94 -45.35 -9.46
CA LEU A 158 7.09 -46.29 -8.70
C LEU A 158 6.07 -47.05 -9.57
N ARG A 159 5.59 -46.45 -10.66
CA ARG A 159 4.64 -47.10 -11.58
C ARG A 159 5.27 -48.30 -12.30
N THR A 160 6.57 -48.23 -12.58
CA THR A 160 7.32 -49.32 -13.25
C THR A 160 7.35 -50.62 -12.44
N PRO A 161 7.80 -50.65 -11.16
CA PRO A 161 7.75 -51.86 -10.33
C PRO A 161 6.33 -52.30 -10.00
N LEU A 162 5.36 -51.39 -9.84
CA LEU A 162 3.94 -51.76 -9.67
C LEU A 162 3.40 -52.51 -10.90
N THR A 163 3.66 -52.00 -12.10
CA THR A 163 3.25 -52.67 -13.34
C THR A 163 3.90 -54.06 -13.46
N ARG A 164 5.17 -54.18 -13.07
CA ARG A 164 5.87 -55.47 -13.05
C ARG A 164 5.26 -56.44 -12.05
N LEU A 165 4.99 -56.00 -10.81
CA LEU A 165 4.31 -56.82 -9.80
C LEU A 165 2.93 -57.27 -10.30
N ARG A 166 2.22 -56.42 -11.05
CA ARG A 166 0.88 -56.73 -11.59
C ARG A 166 0.97 -57.84 -12.62
N LEU A 167 2.00 -57.77 -13.48
CA LEU A 167 2.29 -58.80 -14.47
C LEU A 167 2.71 -60.12 -13.81
N GLU A 168 3.60 -60.09 -12.81
CA GLU A 168 4.03 -61.27 -12.06
C GLU A 168 2.84 -61.94 -11.36
N LEU A 169 1.92 -61.14 -10.80
CA LEU A 169 0.70 -61.62 -10.16
C LEU A 169 -0.32 -62.19 -11.17
N ALA A 170 -0.40 -61.61 -12.37
CA ALA A 170 -1.27 -62.10 -13.45
C ALA A 170 -0.76 -63.40 -14.08
N LEU A 171 0.55 -63.66 -14.06
CA LEU A 171 1.19 -64.87 -14.57
C LEU A 171 1.31 -65.98 -13.50
N ALA A 172 1.11 -65.65 -12.22
CA ALA A 172 1.20 -66.61 -11.13
C ALA A 172 0.02 -67.62 -11.15
N PRO A 173 0.24 -68.88 -10.73
CA PRO A 173 -0.84 -69.84 -10.51
C PRO A 173 -1.87 -69.29 -9.52
N PRO A 174 -3.18 -69.62 -9.65
CA PRO A 174 -4.20 -69.11 -8.74
C PRO A 174 -3.89 -69.44 -7.28
N PHE A 175 -3.85 -68.42 -6.42
CA PHE A 175 -3.67 -68.59 -4.97
C PHE A 175 -4.66 -67.74 -4.19
N LYS A 176 -4.98 -68.17 -2.96
CA LYS A 176 -6.07 -67.59 -2.13
C LYS A 176 -6.00 -66.07 -1.90
N ARG A 177 -4.83 -65.43 -2.02
CA ARG A 177 -4.61 -64.00 -1.76
C ARG A 177 -4.37 -63.16 -3.02
N ALA A 178 -4.41 -63.75 -4.21
CA ALA A 178 -4.11 -63.04 -5.46
C ALA A 178 -5.03 -61.82 -5.65
N GLU A 179 -6.33 -61.98 -5.43
CA GLU A 179 -7.27 -60.88 -5.64
C GLU A 179 -7.13 -59.77 -4.59
N ALA A 180 -6.82 -60.12 -3.34
CA ALA A 180 -6.52 -59.15 -2.30
C ALA A 180 -5.26 -58.34 -2.62
N MET A 181 -4.17 -59.00 -3.05
CA MET A 181 -2.94 -58.32 -3.46
C MET A 181 -3.14 -57.43 -4.69
N ARG A 182 -4.01 -57.83 -5.63
CA ARG A 182 -4.38 -56.97 -6.76
C ARG A 182 -5.11 -55.71 -6.28
N GLY A 183 -6.02 -55.85 -5.33
CA GLY A 183 -6.69 -54.73 -4.67
C GLY A 183 -5.72 -53.77 -4.00
N ASP A 184 -4.77 -54.28 -3.20
CA ASP A 184 -3.73 -53.45 -2.55
C ASP A 184 -2.90 -52.66 -3.57
N MET A 185 -2.62 -53.26 -4.73
CA MET A 185 -1.89 -52.60 -5.81
C MET A 185 -2.69 -51.51 -6.52
N ASP A 186 -3.98 -51.74 -6.76
CA ASP A 186 -4.89 -50.73 -7.30
C ASP A 186 -5.03 -49.54 -6.33
N GLU A 187 -5.09 -49.81 -5.02
CA GLU A 187 -5.12 -48.77 -3.99
C GLU A 187 -3.81 -47.96 -3.93
N MET A 188 -2.65 -48.62 -4.02
CA MET A 188 -1.35 -47.94 -4.11
C MET A 188 -1.23 -47.04 -5.34
N GLU A 189 -1.71 -47.50 -6.51
CA GLU A 189 -1.70 -46.71 -7.74
C GLU A 189 -2.62 -45.50 -7.62
N HIS A 190 -3.80 -45.68 -7.03
CA HIS A 190 -4.74 -44.60 -6.77
C HIS A 190 -4.15 -43.54 -5.82
N MET A 191 -3.55 -43.95 -4.70
CA MET A 191 -2.88 -43.05 -3.76
C MET A 191 -1.74 -42.25 -4.42
N ILE A 192 -0.95 -42.89 -5.29
CA ILE A 192 0.14 -42.21 -6.02
C ILE A 192 -0.42 -41.15 -6.97
N ASP A 193 -1.49 -41.47 -7.70
CA ASP A 193 -2.12 -40.55 -8.64
C ASP A 193 -2.80 -39.37 -7.93
N GLU A 194 -3.46 -39.60 -6.80
CA GLU A 194 -4.01 -38.53 -5.96
C GLU A 194 -2.91 -37.60 -5.43
N TYR A 195 -1.81 -38.17 -4.90
CA TYR A 195 -0.70 -37.39 -4.38
C TYR A 195 0.00 -36.57 -5.48
N LEU A 196 0.17 -37.14 -6.67
CA LEU A 196 0.67 -36.42 -7.84
C LEU A 196 -0.26 -35.30 -8.28
N ALA A 197 -1.56 -35.57 -8.33
CA ALA A 197 -2.55 -34.57 -8.67
C ALA A 197 -2.49 -33.41 -7.67
N PHE A 198 -2.40 -33.70 -6.37
CA PHE A 198 -2.20 -32.71 -5.32
C PHE A 198 -0.92 -31.88 -5.56
N ALA A 199 0.23 -32.53 -5.73
CA ALA A 199 1.52 -31.86 -5.95
C ALA A 199 1.57 -31.01 -7.22
N ARG A 200 0.85 -31.39 -8.29
CA ARG A 200 0.72 -30.61 -9.54
C ARG A 200 -0.31 -29.48 -9.43
N GLY A 201 -1.36 -29.66 -8.63
CA GLY A 201 -2.45 -28.67 -8.50
C GLY A 201 -2.03 -27.33 -7.91
N GLU A 202 -0.90 -27.28 -7.19
CA GLU A 202 -0.31 -26.03 -6.70
C GLU A 202 0.36 -25.20 -7.80
N ALA A 203 0.86 -25.83 -8.87
CA ALA A 203 1.72 -25.20 -9.87
C ALA A 203 1.01 -25.03 -11.23
N GLY A 204 0.38 -23.87 -11.45
CA GLY A 204 0.09 -23.39 -12.81
C GLY A 204 -1.37 -23.08 -13.15
N GLU A 205 -2.33 -23.41 -12.30
CA GLU A 205 -3.72 -23.00 -12.52
C GLU A 205 -3.95 -21.57 -12.04
N THR A 206 -4.31 -20.67 -12.97
CA THR A 206 -4.66 -19.29 -12.64
C THR A 206 -6.05 -19.21 -12.00
N PRO A 207 -6.21 -18.44 -10.90
CA PRO A 207 -7.53 -18.13 -10.36
C PRO A 207 -8.41 -17.47 -11.42
N GLN A 208 -9.64 -17.93 -11.56
CA GLN A 208 -10.67 -17.35 -12.43
C GLN A 208 -12.02 -17.33 -11.70
N GLU A 209 -12.86 -16.37 -12.07
CA GLU A 209 -14.22 -16.29 -11.57
C GLU A 209 -15.08 -17.37 -12.20
N ILE A 210 -15.63 -18.27 -11.37
CA ILE A 210 -16.50 -19.36 -11.81
C ILE A 210 -17.73 -19.48 -10.92
N SER A 211 -18.80 -20.05 -11.47
CA SER A 211 -19.99 -20.48 -10.74
C SER A 211 -19.65 -21.71 -9.89
N LEU A 212 -19.63 -21.54 -8.58
CA LEU A 212 -19.41 -22.64 -7.64
C LEU A 212 -20.61 -23.58 -7.59
N GLY A 213 -21.82 -23.06 -7.82
CA GLY A 213 -23.05 -23.87 -7.81
C GLY A 213 -23.01 -24.99 -8.84
N ASP A 214 -22.50 -24.71 -10.05
CA ASP A 214 -22.39 -25.71 -11.12
C ASP A 214 -21.37 -26.80 -10.80
N LEU A 215 -20.24 -26.43 -10.18
CA LEU A 215 -19.21 -27.38 -9.75
C LEU A 215 -19.70 -28.31 -8.63
N ILE A 216 -20.41 -27.77 -7.65
CA ILE A 216 -20.96 -28.55 -6.53
C ILE A 216 -22.04 -29.51 -7.06
N THR A 217 -22.90 -29.04 -7.96
CA THR A 217 -23.93 -29.89 -8.60
C THR A 217 -23.30 -31.04 -9.37
N ALA A 218 -22.27 -30.76 -10.18
CA ALA A 218 -21.56 -31.79 -10.94
C ALA A 218 -20.90 -32.84 -10.03
N ALA A 219 -20.31 -32.43 -8.91
CA ALA A 219 -19.72 -33.36 -7.95
C ALA A 219 -20.77 -34.22 -7.21
N GLY A 220 -21.94 -33.65 -6.90
CA GLY A 220 -23.06 -34.41 -6.34
C GLY A 220 -23.59 -35.45 -7.33
N ASP A 221 -23.68 -35.11 -8.61
CA ASP A 221 -24.08 -36.05 -9.66
C ASP A 221 -23.04 -37.17 -9.86
N ASP A 222 -21.75 -36.87 -9.74
CA ASP A 222 -20.68 -37.89 -9.74
C ASP A 222 -20.85 -38.88 -8.57
N ALA A 223 -21.13 -38.38 -7.36
CA ALA A 223 -21.33 -39.22 -6.18
C ALA A 223 -22.63 -40.05 -6.25
N ARG A 224 -23.72 -39.49 -6.80
CA ARG A 224 -24.96 -40.27 -7.08
C ARG A 224 -24.72 -41.41 -8.05
N ARG A 225 -23.90 -41.19 -9.10
CA ARG A 225 -23.51 -42.24 -10.05
C ARG A 225 -22.68 -43.35 -9.41
N ALA A 226 -21.93 -43.04 -8.36
CA ALA A 226 -21.21 -44.01 -7.55
C ALA A 226 -22.12 -44.79 -6.58
N GLY A 227 -23.42 -44.47 -6.53
CA GLY A 227 -24.42 -45.19 -5.73
C GLY A 227 -24.74 -44.57 -4.37
N ALA A 228 -24.24 -43.37 -4.08
CA ALA A 228 -24.55 -42.66 -2.83
C ALA A 228 -25.85 -41.84 -2.94
N GLU A 229 -26.62 -41.76 -1.85
CA GLU A 229 -27.72 -40.80 -1.73
C GLU A 229 -27.15 -39.43 -1.34
N VAL A 230 -27.25 -38.46 -2.26
CA VAL A 230 -26.64 -37.13 -2.11
C VAL A 230 -27.67 -36.01 -2.31
N GLU A 231 -27.85 -35.16 -1.30
CA GLU A 231 -28.61 -33.91 -1.41
C GLU A 231 -27.67 -32.72 -1.68
N VAL A 232 -27.94 -31.96 -2.76
CA VAL A 232 -27.13 -30.79 -3.11
C VAL A 232 -27.93 -29.52 -2.86
N ILE A 233 -27.47 -28.69 -1.92
CA ILE A 233 -28.05 -27.38 -1.62
C ILE A 233 -27.01 -26.31 -1.94
N ALA A 234 -27.18 -25.62 -3.07
CA ALA A 234 -26.30 -24.52 -3.48
C ALA A 234 -27.12 -23.26 -3.79
N PRO A 235 -26.89 -22.12 -3.09
CA PRO A 235 -27.50 -20.85 -3.45
C PRO A 235 -27.03 -20.42 -4.85
N GLN A 236 -27.93 -19.88 -5.68
CA GLN A 236 -27.56 -19.29 -6.97
C GLN A 236 -27.99 -17.81 -7.05
N PRO A 237 -27.15 -16.91 -7.58
CA PRO A 237 -25.79 -17.15 -8.08
C PRO A 237 -24.74 -17.21 -6.96
N LEU A 238 -23.79 -18.15 -7.05
CA LEU A 238 -22.64 -18.24 -6.16
C LEU A 238 -21.36 -18.27 -7.02
N THR A 239 -20.66 -17.14 -7.09
CA THR A 239 -19.41 -17.01 -7.85
C THR A 239 -18.22 -16.71 -6.92
N ALA A 240 -17.05 -17.24 -7.27
CA ALA A 240 -15.82 -16.94 -6.56
C ALA A 240 -14.60 -17.04 -7.49
N TRP A 241 -13.55 -16.30 -7.14
CA TRP A 241 -12.24 -16.43 -7.75
C TRP A 241 -11.52 -17.63 -7.14
N VAL A 242 -11.49 -18.74 -7.86
CA VAL A 242 -10.83 -19.98 -7.44
C VAL A 242 -10.03 -20.58 -8.59
N ARG A 243 -9.25 -21.62 -8.29
CA ARG A 243 -8.57 -22.46 -9.27
C ARG A 243 -9.51 -23.63 -9.63
N PRO A 244 -10.17 -23.63 -10.81
CA PRO A 244 -11.29 -24.51 -11.11
C PRO A 244 -11.02 -26.02 -10.92
N LEU A 245 -9.92 -26.52 -11.45
CA LEU A 245 -9.53 -27.93 -11.40
C LEU A 245 -9.11 -28.34 -10.00
N ALA A 246 -8.38 -27.49 -9.28
CA ALA A 246 -8.03 -27.73 -7.88
C ALA A 246 -9.29 -27.74 -6.99
N PHE A 247 -10.20 -26.78 -7.20
CA PHE A 247 -11.44 -26.68 -6.43
C PHE A 247 -12.39 -27.84 -6.75
N LYS A 248 -12.56 -28.20 -8.03
CA LYS A 248 -13.34 -29.37 -8.45
C LYS A 248 -12.83 -30.64 -7.76
N ARG A 249 -11.51 -30.86 -7.75
CA ARG A 249 -10.91 -32.01 -7.05
C ARG A 249 -11.17 -31.99 -5.55
N ALA A 250 -11.04 -30.85 -4.90
CA ALA A 250 -11.34 -30.73 -3.46
C ALA A 250 -12.79 -31.15 -3.16
N ILE A 251 -13.76 -30.67 -3.96
CA ILE A 251 -15.16 -31.03 -3.80
C ILE A 251 -15.39 -32.52 -4.13
N SER A 252 -14.81 -33.05 -5.21
CA SER A 252 -14.92 -34.46 -5.56
C SER A 252 -14.34 -35.38 -4.49
N ASN A 253 -13.20 -35.04 -3.89
CA ASN A 253 -12.60 -35.83 -2.80
C ASN A 253 -13.45 -35.78 -1.54
N LEU A 254 -14.04 -34.63 -1.20
CA LEU A 254 -14.98 -34.52 -0.08
C LEU A 254 -16.24 -35.35 -0.32
N ALA A 255 -16.84 -35.25 -1.51
CA ALA A 255 -18.02 -36.02 -1.89
C ALA A 255 -17.73 -37.53 -1.93
N GLY A 256 -16.57 -37.94 -2.46
CA GLY A 256 -16.11 -39.33 -2.45
C GLY A 256 -15.91 -39.87 -1.04
N ASN A 257 -15.26 -39.12 -0.15
CA ASN A 257 -15.09 -39.51 1.25
C ASN A 257 -16.44 -39.62 1.98
N ALA A 258 -17.35 -38.68 1.73
CA ALA A 258 -18.68 -38.72 2.32
C ALA A 258 -19.47 -39.95 1.81
N ALA A 259 -19.39 -40.27 0.52
CA ALA A 259 -20.03 -41.46 -0.05
C ALA A 259 -19.44 -42.77 0.48
N ALA A 260 -18.14 -42.83 0.75
CA ALA A 260 -17.48 -44.03 1.25
C ALA A 260 -17.76 -44.31 2.74
N HIS A 261 -18.04 -43.26 3.53
CA HIS A 261 -18.13 -43.36 4.99
C HIS A 261 -19.47 -42.92 5.60
N GLY A 262 -20.33 -42.25 4.84
CA GLY A 262 -21.64 -41.76 5.29
C GLY A 262 -22.77 -42.67 4.81
N GLU A 263 -23.80 -42.84 5.65
CA GLU A 263 -25.03 -43.55 5.26
C GLU A 263 -25.95 -42.66 4.39
N HIS A 264 -25.85 -41.33 4.51
CA HIS A 264 -26.50 -40.29 3.69
C HIS A 264 -25.53 -39.10 3.57
N VAL A 265 -25.44 -38.46 2.39
CA VAL A 265 -24.47 -37.39 2.08
C VAL A 265 -25.14 -36.08 1.69
#